data_AF-A0A437UUL9-F1
#
_entry.id   AF-A0A437UUL9-F1
#
_cell.length_a   1.000
_cell.length_b   1.000
_cell.length_c   1.000
_cell.angle_alpha   90.00
_cell.angle_beta   90.00
_cell.angle_gamma   90.00
#
_symmetry.space_group_name_H-M   'P 1'
#
loop_
_entity.id
_entity.type
_entity.pdbx_description
1 polymer ?
#
loop_
_entity_poly.entity_id
_entity_poly.type
_entity_poly.pdbx_seq_one_letter_code
_entity_poly.pdbx_strand_id
1 'polypeptide(L)'
;MPSFVFLQMAVSLTKVELVMLGMMLCGYYSPGPAFGRSARKGNLDTPLRDLHAPMVRSAQAFELEPLCTESILKTFLEGHPGVRGLKAAKAALPWVRNTSASHMETALYLLLCLPVHMGGYGLPKPYLNPLVRIEQASGDITCYPDLYWPGSSIDVEYNSDWAHCGVSAHYLDSRRLTAIVCNDIDYLSISTGQLKNAQDMDNAARGLARKLKHRIRYTDEEWQRKRTRLRGVVLPPVDL
;
A
#
# COMPACT_ATOMS: atom_id res chain seq x y z
N MET A 1 7.56 19.64 -11.08
CA MET A 1 6.23 19.11 -10.71
C MET A 1 6.29 17.59 -10.57
N PRO A 2 5.67 16.98 -9.56
CA PRO A 2 5.69 15.52 -9.32
C PRO A 2 5.28 14.68 -10.53
N SER A 3 4.24 15.07 -11.26
CA SER A 3 3.79 14.37 -12.47
C SER A 3 4.81 14.37 -13.60
N PHE A 4 5.60 15.45 -13.72
CA PHE A 4 6.70 15.52 -14.67
C PHE A 4 7.84 14.57 -14.26
N VAL A 5 8.17 14.49 -12.96
CA VAL A 5 9.17 13.53 -12.44
C VAL A 5 8.74 12.10 -12.75
N PHE A 6 7.48 11.75 -12.51
CA PHE A 6 6.93 10.43 -12.86
C PHE A 6 7.11 10.11 -14.35
N LEU A 7 6.77 11.05 -15.24
CA LEU A 7 6.93 10.88 -16.68
C LEU A 7 8.42 10.77 -17.10
N GLN A 8 9.29 11.63 -16.56
CA GLN A 8 10.73 11.61 -16.86
C GLN A 8 11.38 10.31 -16.41
N MET A 9 11.03 9.82 -15.21
CA MET A 9 11.56 8.58 -14.66
C MET A 9 11.05 7.33 -15.37
N ALA A 10 9.94 7.42 -16.11
CA ALA A 10 9.46 6.32 -16.94
C ALA A 10 10.40 5.93 -18.09
N VAL A 11 11.45 6.73 -18.37
CA VAL A 11 12.48 6.43 -19.37
C VAL A 11 13.62 5.58 -18.79
N SER A 12 13.83 5.64 -17.47
CA SER A 12 14.99 5.03 -16.80
C SER A 12 14.60 3.90 -15.85
N LEU A 13 13.40 3.95 -15.27
CA LEU A 13 12.92 2.97 -14.31
C LEU A 13 12.25 1.79 -15.01
N THR A 14 12.39 0.61 -14.41
CA THR A 14 11.54 -0.54 -14.73
C THR A 14 10.10 -0.23 -14.36
N LYS A 15 9.16 -1.02 -14.91
CA LYS A 15 7.73 -0.84 -14.64
C LYS A 15 7.39 -0.90 -13.15
N VAL A 16 8.01 -1.81 -12.38
CA VAL A 16 7.74 -1.96 -10.94
C VAL A 16 8.30 -0.78 -10.16
N GLU A 17 9.53 -0.36 -10.44
CA GLU A 17 10.14 0.82 -9.81
C GLU A 17 9.36 2.10 -10.11
N LEU A 18 8.84 2.23 -11.34
CA LEU A 18 7.98 3.35 -11.71
C LEU A 18 6.66 3.32 -10.95
N VAL A 19 6.05 2.14 -10.75
CA VAL A 19 4.86 2.01 -9.90
C VAL A 19 5.19 2.42 -8.46
N MET A 20 6.30 1.95 -7.89
CA MET A 20 6.74 2.36 -6.56
C MET A 20 6.94 3.87 -6.45
N LEU A 21 7.55 4.51 -7.46
CA LEU A 21 7.64 5.97 -7.51
C LEU A 21 6.26 6.61 -7.48
N GLY A 22 5.31 6.12 -8.27
CA GLY A 22 3.93 6.60 -8.24
C GLY A 22 3.29 6.45 -6.86
N MET A 23 3.46 5.29 -6.21
CA MET A 23 2.97 5.05 -4.84
C MET A 23 3.56 6.04 -3.83
N MET A 24 4.85 6.37 -3.94
CA MET A 24 5.50 7.37 -3.08
C MET A 24 4.98 8.78 -3.34
N LEU A 25 4.80 9.16 -4.61
CA LEU A 25 4.27 10.47 -4.96
C LEU A 25 2.81 10.66 -4.50
N CYS A 26 2.04 9.56 -4.45
CA CYS A 26 0.62 9.56 -4.09
C CYS A 26 0.32 9.10 -2.65
N GLY A 27 1.34 8.71 -1.89
CA GLY A 27 1.25 8.22 -0.52
C GLY A 27 1.74 9.22 0.51
N TYR A 28 1.66 8.83 1.78
CA TYR A 28 2.04 9.63 2.95
C TYR A 28 3.43 9.24 3.49
N TYR A 29 4.30 8.69 2.64
CA TYR A 29 5.62 8.23 3.05
C TYR A 29 6.72 8.60 2.06
N SER A 30 7.89 8.88 2.61
CA SER A 30 9.15 8.96 1.88
C SER A 30 9.92 7.68 2.16
N PRO A 31 10.70 7.15 1.19
CA PRO A 31 11.59 6.03 1.47
C PRO A 31 12.51 6.39 2.64
N GLY A 32 12.70 5.43 3.55
CA GLY A 32 13.73 5.51 4.59
C GLY A 32 15.14 5.55 3.99
N PRO A 33 16.20 5.60 4.82
CA PRO A 33 17.57 5.98 4.44
C PRO A 33 18.24 5.21 3.28
N ALA A 34 17.60 4.17 2.73
CA ALA A 34 17.98 3.52 1.49
C ALA A 34 17.79 4.40 0.23
N PHE A 35 17.05 5.52 0.29
CA PHE A 35 16.85 6.41 -0.86
C PHE A 35 17.10 7.88 -0.48
N GLY A 36 18.38 8.26 -0.41
CA GLY A 36 18.81 9.66 -0.37
C GLY A 36 18.57 10.38 0.96
N ARG A 37 19.64 10.74 1.66
CA ARG A 37 19.58 11.59 2.86
C ARG A 37 18.98 12.97 2.54
N SER A 38 18.01 13.41 3.33
CA SER A 38 18.07 14.69 4.06
C SER A 38 16.82 14.86 4.93
N ALA A 39 17.00 14.77 6.26
CA ALA A 39 16.01 15.24 7.21
C ALA A 39 15.94 16.78 7.10
N ARG A 40 14.82 17.33 6.66
CA ARG A 40 14.53 18.76 6.80
C ARG A 40 13.44 18.95 7.86
N LYS A 41 13.79 19.66 8.93
CA LYS A 41 12.85 20.30 9.85
C LYS A 41 12.23 21.50 9.15
N GLY A 42 10.90 21.60 9.14
CA GLY A 42 10.20 22.82 8.79
C GLY A 42 8.92 22.94 9.62
N ASN A 43 8.81 24.00 10.42
CA ASN A 43 7.55 24.42 11.03
C ASN A 43 6.70 25.16 9.99
N LEU A 44 5.38 24.97 10.00
CA LEU A 44 4.44 26.00 9.52
C LEU A 44 3.07 25.89 10.21
N ASP A 45 2.62 27.05 10.69
CA ASP A 45 1.32 27.32 11.28
C ASP A 45 0.21 27.45 10.21
N THR A 46 -1.06 27.26 10.62
CA THR A 46 -2.38 27.42 9.91
C THR A 46 -2.97 26.18 9.17
N PRO A 47 -4.32 26.01 9.09
CA PRO A 47 -4.98 24.85 9.70
C PRO A 47 -5.62 23.87 8.71
N LEU A 48 -5.23 22.61 8.85
CA LEU A 48 -5.80 21.38 8.26
C LEU A 48 -7.17 21.06 8.87
N ARG A 49 -8.26 21.70 8.43
CA ARG A 49 -9.57 21.44 9.07
C ARG A 49 -10.52 20.49 8.35
N ASP A 50 -10.34 20.20 7.05
CA ASP A 50 -11.39 19.45 6.33
C ASP A 50 -10.94 18.18 5.59
N LEU A 51 -9.73 17.67 5.80
CA LEU A 51 -9.35 16.30 5.42
C LEU A 51 -8.54 15.64 6.55
N HIS A 52 -8.89 14.39 6.91
CA HIS A 52 -8.10 13.47 7.77
C HIS A 52 -8.06 13.70 9.29
N ALA A 53 -9.16 13.69 10.04
CA ALA A 53 -9.04 13.76 11.51
C ALA A 53 -8.44 12.49 12.20
N PRO A 54 -8.56 11.25 11.67
CA PRO A 54 -7.94 10.09 12.32
C PRO A 54 -6.95 9.25 11.49
N MET A 55 -6.79 9.49 10.18
CA MET A 55 -5.64 8.96 9.41
C MET A 55 -4.33 9.71 9.75
N VAL A 56 -4.48 10.90 10.34
CA VAL A 56 -3.41 11.72 10.91
C VAL A 56 -2.67 11.02 12.05
N ARG A 57 -3.10 9.88 12.60
CA ARG A 57 -2.38 9.24 13.72
C ARG A 57 -1.09 8.50 13.34
N SER A 58 -0.87 8.10 12.07
CA SER A 58 0.43 7.59 11.60
C SER A 58 1.17 8.61 10.72
N ALA A 59 0.45 9.46 9.98
CA ALA A 59 1.03 10.60 9.27
C ALA A 59 1.55 11.71 10.23
N GLN A 60 1.04 11.80 11.47
CA GLN A 60 1.60 12.69 12.52
C GLN A 60 3.02 12.35 12.92
N ALA A 61 3.49 11.12 12.69
CA ALA A 61 4.87 10.78 13.05
C ALA A 61 5.90 11.42 12.10
N PHE A 62 5.50 11.83 10.87
CA PHE A 62 6.43 12.30 9.85
C PHE A 62 5.98 13.51 8.99
N GLU A 63 4.76 14.06 9.15
CA GLU A 63 4.28 15.27 8.44
C GLU A 63 4.43 15.25 6.90
N LEU A 64 4.27 14.08 6.27
CA LEU A 64 4.39 13.93 4.82
C LEU A 64 3.01 13.97 4.14
N GLU A 65 2.73 15.03 3.41
CA GLU A 65 1.57 15.11 2.51
C GLU A 65 1.91 14.51 1.12
N PRO A 66 0.96 13.87 0.44
CA PRO A 66 1.17 13.34 -0.89
C PRO A 66 1.49 14.48 -1.86
N LEU A 67 2.54 14.29 -2.67
CA LEU A 67 3.01 15.27 -3.64
C LEU A 67 2.04 15.42 -4.82
N CYS A 68 1.29 14.38 -5.14
CA CYS A 68 0.18 14.42 -6.11
C CYS A 68 -0.81 13.27 -5.84
N THR A 69 -1.79 13.10 -6.73
CA THR A 69 -2.73 11.97 -6.68
C THR A 69 -2.68 11.18 -7.99
N GLU A 70 -3.19 9.94 -7.98
CA GLU A 70 -3.36 9.13 -9.20
C GLU A 70 -4.11 9.90 -10.28
N SER A 71 -5.12 10.70 -9.90
CA SER A 71 -5.88 11.55 -10.83
C SER A 71 -5.02 12.66 -11.44
N ILE A 72 -4.19 13.34 -10.64
CA ILE A 72 -3.27 14.37 -11.14
C ILE A 72 -2.22 13.76 -12.09
N LEU A 73 -1.69 12.57 -11.78
CA LEU A 73 -0.80 11.85 -12.68
C LEU A 73 -1.52 11.51 -14.00
N LYS A 74 -2.74 10.97 -13.92
CA LYS A 74 -3.55 10.63 -15.09
C LYS A 74 -3.77 11.83 -16.01
N THR A 75 -4.31 12.92 -15.46
CA THR A 75 -4.59 14.15 -16.21
C THR A 75 -3.32 14.72 -16.84
N PHE A 76 -2.20 14.70 -16.11
CA PHE A 76 -0.92 15.15 -16.65
C PHE A 76 -0.45 14.32 -17.85
N LEU A 77 -0.52 12.98 -17.77
CA LEU A 77 -0.12 12.10 -18.87
C LEU A 77 -1.06 12.22 -20.09
N GLU A 78 -2.33 12.52 -19.87
CA GLU A 78 -3.29 12.77 -20.96
C GLU A 78 -3.01 14.09 -21.69
N GLY A 79 -2.57 15.12 -20.95
CA GLY A 79 -2.23 16.44 -21.52
C GLY A 79 -0.89 16.53 -22.26
N HIS A 80 -0.04 15.51 -22.23
CA HIS A 80 1.30 15.54 -22.84
C HIS A 80 1.54 14.35 -23.80
N PRO A 81 0.82 14.26 -24.93
CA PRO A 81 1.02 13.22 -25.93
C PRO A 81 2.39 13.32 -26.60
N GLY A 82 2.93 12.20 -27.06
CA GLY A 82 4.19 12.16 -27.84
C GLY A 82 5.49 12.28 -27.03
N VAL A 83 5.41 12.46 -25.70
CA VAL A 83 6.60 12.56 -24.84
C VAL A 83 7.22 11.18 -24.60
N ARG A 84 8.56 11.11 -24.63
CA ARG A 84 9.31 9.90 -24.29
C ARG A 84 8.97 9.43 -22.87
N GLY A 85 8.75 8.13 -22.70
CA GLY A 85 8.34 7.55 -21.40
C GLY A 85 6.82 7.47 -21.20
N LEU A 86 6.01 8.17 -22.01
CA LEU A 86 4.55 8.21 -21.85
C LEU A 86 3.91 6.80 -21.87
N LYS A 87 4.33 5.93 -22.78
CA LYS A 87 3.81 4.55 -22.87
C LYS A 87 4.11 3.75 -21.59
N ALA A 88 5.30 3.90 -21.02
CA ALA A 88 5.69 3.23 -19.78
C ALA A 88 4.93 3.80 -18.58
N ALA A 89 4.81 5.13 -18.50
CA ALA A 89 4.03 5.82 -17.46
C ALA A 89 2.56 5.40 -17.48
N LYS A 90 1.92 5.39 -18.66
CA LYS A 90 0.53 4.90 -18.84
C LYS A 90 0.38 3.42 -18.49
N ALA A 91 1.40 2.60 -18.71
CA ALA A 91 1.37 1.18 -18.36
C ALA A 91 1.54 0.93 -16.85
N ALA A 92 2.22 1.83 -16.13
CA ALA A 92 2.43 1.75 -14.68
C ALA A 92 1.25 2.36 -13.89
N LEU A 93 0.67 3.46 -14.36
CA LEU A 93 -0.39 4.20 -13.68
C LEU A 93 -1.55 3.35 -13.13
N PRO A 94 -2.06 2.30 -13.82
CA PRO A 94 -3.16 1.47 -13.30
C PRO A 94 -2.86 0.73 -11.99
N TRP A 95 -1.58 0.68 -11.59
CA TRP A 95 -1.10 0.04 -10.37
C TRP A 95 -0.75 1.05 -9.29
N VAL A 96 -0.76 2.35 -9.57
CA VAL A 96 -0.55 3.39 -8.57
C VAL A 96 -1.84 3.59 -7.78
N ARG A 97 -1.73 3.78 -6.47
CA ARG A 97 -2.83 4.06 -5.55
C ARG A 97 -2.43 5.21 -4.64
N ASN A 98 -3.45 5.96 -4.22
CA ASN A 98 -3.26 6.99 -3.19
C ASN A 98 -3.11 6.32 -1.81
N THR A 99 -2.80 7.15 -0.82
CA THR A 99 -3.06 6.87 0.61
C THR A 99 -2.29 5.69 1.21
N SER A 100 -1.29 5.11 0.54
CA SER A 100 -0.35 4.21 1.24
C SER A 100 0.42 5.01 2.29
N ALA A 101 0.47 4.51 3.52
CA ALA A 101 1.10 5.18 4.66
C ALA A 101 2.54 4.69 4.90
N SER A 102 2.96 3.59 4.26
CA SER A 102 4.33 3.10 4.37
C SER A 102 4.82 2.34 3.12
N HIS A 103 6.14 2.24 3.02
CA HIS A 103 6.80 1.41 2.02
C HIS A 103 6.36 -0.06 2.11
N MET A 104 6.14 -0.57 3.33
CA MET A 104 5.80 -1.97 3.55
C MET A 104 4.34 -2.27 3.18
N GLU A 105 3.41 -1.34 3.41
CA GLU A 105 2.04 -1.43 2.86
C GLU A 105 2.05 -1.42 1.33
N THR A 106 2.85 -0.53 0.72
CA THR A 106 3.02 -0.52 -0.73
C THR A 106 3.58 -1.86 -1.22
N ALA A 107 4.58 -2.41 -0.54
CA ALA A 107 5.15 -3.72 -0.88
C ALA A 107 4.09 -4.83 -0.78
N LEU A 108 3.30 -4.85 0.29
CA LEU A 108 2.21 -5.80 0.49
C LEU A 108 1.18 -5.70 -0.64
N TYR A 109 0.72 -4.49 -0.94
CA TYR A 109 -0.22 -4.22 -2.04
C TYR A 109 0.34 -4.70 -3.39
N LEU A 110 1.59 -4.37 -3.71
CA LEU A 110 2.20 -4.74 -5.00
C LEU A 110 2.40 -6.25 -5.12
N LEU A 111 2.81 -6.93 -4.06
CA LEU A 111 2.94 -8.39 -4.06
C LEU A 111 1.58 -9.06 -4.30
N LEU A 112 0.54 -8.63 -3.61
CA LEU A 112 -0.81 -9.18 -3.74
C LEU A 112 -1.45 -8.88 -5.11
N CYS A 113 -1.35 -7.65 -5.59
CA CYS A 113 -2.21 -7.16 -6.67
C CYS A 113 -1.54 -7.08 -8.04
N LEU A 114 -0.20 -6.98 -8.12
CA LEU A 114 0.44 -6.96 -9.43
C LEU A 114 0.14 -8.25 -10.22
N PRO A 115 0.03 -8.18 -11.56
CA PRO A 115 -0.22 -9.35 -12.37
C PRO A 115 0.82 -10.44 -12.20
N VAL A 116 0.42 -11.69 -12.45
CA VAL A 116 1.31 -12.86 -12.48
C VAL A 116 2.53 -12.66 -13.37
N HIS A 117 2.37 -12.03 -14.55
CA HIS A 117 3.49 -11.75 -15.46
C HIS A 117 4.49 -10.70 -14.92
N MET A 118 4.11 -9.96 -13.87
CA MET A 118 4.97 -9.03 -13.11
C MET A 118 5.44 -9.62 -11.77
N GLY A 119 5.10 -10.88 -11.46
CA GLY A 119 5.53 -11.58 -10.25
C GLY A 119 4.60 -11.45 -9.05
N GLY A 120 3.47 -10.73 -9.17
CA GLY A 120 2.46 -10.66 -8.11
C GLY A 120 1.45 -11.82 -8.18
N TYR A 121 0.47 -11.80 -7.27
CA TYR A 121 -0.60 -12.81 -7.22
C TYR A 121 -1.82 -12.47 -8.09
N GLY A 122 -1.88 -11.25 -8.64
CA GLY A 122 -2.96 -10.81 -9.52
C GLY A 122 -4.31 -10.61 -8.83
N LEU A 123 -4.32 -10.43 -7.50
CA LEU A 123 -5.57 -10.21 -6.77
C LEU A 123 -6.25 -8.89 -7.20
N PRO A 124 -7.58 -8.79 -7.03
CA PRO A 124 -8.30 -7.53 -7.21
C PRO A 124 -7.66 -6.42 -6.37
N LYS A 125 -7.71 -5.18 -6.87
CA LYS A 125 -7.08 -4.04 -6.18
C LYS A 125 -7.94 -3.58 -4.99
N PRO A 126 -7.36 -3.45 -3.78
CA PRO A 126 -8.03 -2.85 -2.63
C PRO A 126 -8.02 -1.32 -2.71
N TYR A 127 -8.72 -0.69 -1.77
CA TYR A 127 -8.43 0.66 -1.31
C TYR A 127 -7.35 0.61 -0.24
N LEU A 128 -6.42 1.56 -0.25
CA LEU A 128 -5.38 1.66 0.79
C LEU A 128 -5.80 2.71 1.82
N ASN A 129 -5.67 2.40 3.11
CA ASN A 129 -6.04 3.28 4.21
C ASN A 129 -7.40 4.02 4.04
N PRO A 130 -8.49 3.38 3.54
CA PRO A 130 -9.76 4.08 3.43
C PRO A 130 -10.34 4.34 4.82
N LEU A 131 -11.18 5.37 4.92
CA LEU A 131 -12.03 5.56 6.08
C LEU A 131 -13.17 4.53 6.03
N VAL A 132 -13.19 3.60 6.99
CA VAL A 132 -14.29 2.65 7.17
C VAL A 132 -15.02 2.99 8.47
N ARG A 133 -16.34 3.15 8.38
CA ARG A 133 -17.21 3.33 9.54
C ARG A 133 -17.85 1.99 9.87
N ILE A 134 -17.71 1.58 11.12
CA ILE A 134 -18.26 0.35 11.66
C ILE A 134 -19.31 0.74 12.69
N GLU A 135 -20.57 0.43 12.41
CA GLU A 135 -21.67 0.72 13.31
C GLU A 135 -21.61 -0.18 14.54
N GLN A 136 -21.85 0.40 15.72
CA GLN A 136 -21.97 -0.34 16.97
C GLN A 136 -23.09 0.24 17.83
N ALA A 137 -23.65 -0.58 18.71
CA ALA A 137 -24.67 -0.16 19.68
C ALA A 137 -24.20 1.00 20.60
N SER A 138 -22.89 1.10 20.86
CA SER A 138 -22.27 2.18 21.65
C SER A 138 -21.87 3.42 20.84
N GLY A 139 -22.22 3.47 19.55
CA GLY A 139 -21.82 4.51 18.61
C GLY A 139 -20.75 4.04 17.61
N ASP A 140 -20.72 4.67 16.44
CA ASP A 140 -19.86 4.28 15.32
C ASP A 140 -18.37 4.36 15.66
N ILE A 141 -17.62 3.33 15.25
CA ILE A 141 -16.17 3.34 15.28
C ILE A 141 -15.66 3.63 13.87
N THR A 142 -14.67 4.51 13.75
CA THR A 142 -13.95 4.72 12.49
C THR A 142 -12.61 4.01 12.53
N CYS A 143 -12.29 3.24 11.48
CA CYS A 143 -10.99 2.60 11.30
C CYS A 143 -10.39 2.90 9.92
N TYR A 144 -9.08 2.65 9.82
CA TYR A 144 -8.25 2.87 8.63
C TYR A 144 -7.48 1.59 8.34
N PRO A 145 -8.12 0.60 7.71
CA PRO A 145 -7.45 -0.63 7.30
C PRO A 145 -6.36 -0.33 6.28
N ASP A 146 -5.17 -0.94 6.40
CA ASP A 146 -4.09 -0.72 5.44
C ASP A 146 -4.53 -1.07 4.01
N LEU A 147 -5.17 -2.23 3.83
CA LEU A 147 -5.75 -2.69 2.57
C LEU A 147 -7.19 -3.17 2.81
N TYR A 148 -8.15 -2.62 2.06
CA TYR A 148 -9.56 -2.98 2.20
C TYR A 148 -10.25 -3.31 0.87
N TRP A 149 -10.96 -4.43 0.85
CA TRP A 149 -11.83 -4.84 -0.25
C TRP A 149 -13.31 -4.69 0.15
N PRO A 150 -13.95 -3.54 -0.16
CA PRO A 150 -15.34 -3.29 0.28
C PRO A 150 -16.34 -4.30 -0.30
N GLY A 151 -16.12 -4.77 -1.53
CA GLY A 151 -17.02 -5.75 -2.16
C GLY A 151 -16.98 -7.15 -1.54
N SER A 152 -16.04 -7.42 -0.63
CA SER A 152 -15.94 -8.69 0.09
C SER A 152 -15.77 -8.50 1.60
N SER A 153 -15.89 -7.26 2.08
CA SER A 153 -15.68 -6.88 3.49
C SER A 153 -14.39 -7.48 4.08
N ILE A 154 -13.25 -7.33 3.39
CA ILE A 154 -11.96 -7.86 3.86
C ILE A 154 -11.03 -6.71 4.24
N ASP A 155 -10.56 -6.74 5.49
CA ASP A 155 -9.52 -5.90 6.07
C ASP A 155 -8.21 -6.70 6.16
N VAL A 156 -7.14 -6.17 5.55
CA VAL A 156 -5.79 -6.72 5.67
C VAL A 156 -4.86 -5.65 6.24
N GLU A 157 -4.26 -5.95 7.39
CA GLU A 157 -3.33 -5.07 8.10
C GLU A 157 -1.88 -5.56 7.99
N TYR A 158 -0.97 -4.66 7.69
CA TYR A 158 0.47 -4.88 7.86
C TYR A 158 0.86 -4.57 9.31
N ASN A 159 1.31 -5.60 10.03
CA ASN A 159 1.76 -5.46 11.41
C ASN A 159 3.29 -5.52 11.47
N SER A 160 3.94 -4.38 11.65
CA SER A 160 5.38 -4.35 11.89
C SER A 160 5.71 -5.03 13.22
N ASP A 161 6.75 -5.86 13.26
CA ASP A 161 7.13 -6.67 14.44
C ASP A 161 7.44 -5.82 15.71
N TRP A 162 7.58 -4.50 15.57
CA TRP A 162 7.83 -3.54 16.65
C TRP A 162 6.59 -3.13 17.47
N ALA A 163 5.38 -3.50 17.04
CA ALA A 163 4.13 -2.93 17.56
C ALA A 163 3.53 -3.63 18.81
N HIS A 164 4.31 -4.40 19.58
CA HIS A 164 3.79 -5.15 20.73
C HIS A 164 4.62 -4.92 21.99
N CYS A 165 4.35 -3.85 22.74
CA CYS A 165 4.73 -3.70 24.14
C CYS A 165 3.75 -2.75 24.87
N GLY A 166 2.52 -3.20 25.18
CA GLY A 166 1.62 -2.45 26.07
C GLY A 166 0.25 -3.06 26.30
N VAL A 167 -0.13 -3.27 27.57
CA VAL A 167 -1.44 -3.84 28.00
C VAL A 167 -2.64 -3.03 27.49
N SER A 168 -2.50 -1.70 27.36
CA SER A 168 -3.52 -0.80 26.82
C SER A 168 -3.69 -0.91 25.30
N ALA A 169 -2.62 -1.20 24.56
CA ALA A 169 -2.67 -1.44 23.11
C ALA A 169 -3.46 -2.72 22.82
N HIS A 170 -3.24 -3.79 23.60
CA HIS A 170 -3.96 -5.05 23.44
C HIS A 170 -5.49 -4.94 23.66
N TYR A 171 -5.95 -4.09 24.60
CA TYR A 171 -7.39 -3.91 24.85
C TYR A 171 -8.09 -3.08 23.75
N LEU A 172 -7.46 -2.00 23.28
CA LEU A 172 -7.98 -1.20 22.17
C LEU A 172 -8.02 -2.01 20.88
N ASP A 173 -7.00 -2.84 20.64
CA ASP A 173 -6.93 -3.74 19.50
C ASP A 173 -8.01 -4.85 19.60
N SER A 174 -8.26 -5.38 20.80
CA SER A 174 -9.34 -6.36 21.04
C SER A 174 -10.73 -5.78 20.80
N ARG A 175 -11.01 -4.54 21.24
CA ARG A 175 -12.30 -3.87 20.97
C ARG A 175 -12.50 -3.61 19.48
N ARG A 176 -11.45 -3.16 18.80
CA ARG A 176 -11.46 -2.94 17.35
C ARG A 176 -11.73 -4.26 16.61
N LEU A 177 -11.00 -5.32 16.96
CA LEU A 177 -11.17 -6.62 16.34
C LEU A 177 -12.58 -7.18 16.59
N THR A 178 -13.13 -6.99 17.80
CA THR A 178 -14.52 -7.35 18.11
C THR A 178 -15.49 -6.59 17.19
N ALA A 179 -15.28 -5.29 16.96
CA ALA A 179 -16.11 -4.48 16.07
C ALA A 179 -16.10 -5.01 14.63
N ILE A 180 -14.92 -5.32 14.12
CA ILE A 180 -14.68 -5.83 12.77
C ILE A 180 -15.40 -7.17 12.60
N VAL A 181 -15.18 -8.11 13.52
CA VAL A 181 -15.78 -9.45 13.47
C VAL A 181 -17.29 -9.40 13.62
N CYS A 182 -17.83 -8.61 14.55
CA CYS A 182 -19.28 -8.47 14.75
C CYS A 182 -20.01 -7.81 13.57
N ASN A 183 -19.29 -7.17 12.65
CA ASN A 183 -19.84 -6.56 11.44
C ASN A 183 -19.52 -7.39 10.18
N ASP A 184 -19.21 -8.68 10.33
CA ASP A 184 -18.91 -9.61 9.25
C ASP A 184 -17.76 -9.13 8.34
N ILE A 185 -16.81 -8.38 8.90
CA ILE A 185 -15.58 -7.99 8.21
C ILE A 185 -14.52 -9.04 8.50
N ASP A 186 -13.99 -9.66 7.44
CA ASP A 186 -12.88 -10.60 7.51
C ASP A 186 -11.58 -9.83 7.80
N TYR A 187 -10.92 -10.15 8.92
CA TYR A 187 -9.65 -9.54 9.32
C TYR A 187 -8.45 -10.46 9.07
N LEU A 188 -7.38 -9.93 8.49
CA LEU A 188 -6.10 -10.63 8.32
C LEU A 188 -4.92 -9.71 8.64
N SER A 189 -4.14 -10.05 9.66
CA SER A 189 -2.86 -9.38 9.93
C SER A 189 -1.71 -10.14 9.27
N ILE A 190 -0.80 -9.42 8.61
CA ILE A 190 0.42 -9.97 7.99
C ILE A 190 1.63 -9.31 8.66
N SER A 191 2.47 -10.11 9.31
CA SER A 191 3.69 -9.62 9.95
C SER A 191 4.82 -9.34 8.95
N THR A 192 5.85 -8.59 9.37
CA THR A 192 7.07 -8.42 8.55
C THR A 192 7.69 -9.76 8.19
N GLY A 193 7.74 -10.69 9.15
CA GLY A 193 8.27 -12.03 8.96
C GLY A 193 7.51 -12.81 7.88
N GLN A 194 6.17 -12.81 7.95
CA GLN A 194 5.32 -13.46 6.95
C GLN A 194 5.45 -12.80 5.57
N LEU A 195 5.54 -11.46 5.51
CA LEU A 195 5.71 -10.73 4.26
C LEU A 195 7.06 -11.02 3.60
N LYS A 196 8.14 -11.10 4.39
CA LYS A 196 9.52 -11.40 3.96
C LYS A 196 9.77 -12.89 3.71
N ASN A 197 8.99 -13.79 4.29
CA ASN A 197 9.01 -15.21 3.95
C ASN A 197 8.17 -15.48 2.70
N ALA A 198 8.77 -16.08 1.67
CA ALA A 198 8.04 -16.38 0.45
C ALA A 198 6.93 -17.42 0.70
N GLN A 199 7.15 -18.48 1.44
CA GLN A 199 6.13 -19.51 1.63
C GLN A 199 4.93 -18.98 2.43
N ASP A 200 5.18 -18.22 3.50
CA ASP A 200 4.11 -17.65 4.31
C ASP A 200 3.28 -16.65 3.50
N MET A 201 3.94 -15.80 2.70
CA MET A 201 3.25 -14.87 1.82
C MET A 201 2.43 -15.58 0.73
N ASP A 202 2.85 -16.75 0.24
CA ASP A 202 2.06 -17.56 -0.72
C ASP A 202 0.82 -18.14 -0.04
N ASN A 203 0.96 -18.65 1.17
CA ASN A 203 -0.14 -19.17 1.97
C ASN A 203 -1.19 -18.07 2.25
N ALA A 204 -0.73 -16.88 2.67
CA ALA A 204 -1.58 -15.72 2.92
C ALA A 204 -2.32 -15.27 1.64
N ALA A 205 -1.59 -15.12 0.53
CA ALA A 205 -2.18 -14.70 -0.74
C ALA A 205 -3.21 -15.70 -1.28
N ARG A 206 -2.96 -17.01 -1.16
CA ARG A 206 -3.94 -18.05 -1.54
C ARG A 206 -5.16 -18.04 -0.63
N GLY A 207 -4.98 -17.84 0.68
CA GLY A 207 -6.07 -17.69 1.63
C GLY A 207 -6.97 -16.51 1.27
N LEU A 208 -6.35 -15.36 1.03
CA LEU A 208 -7.04 -14.14 0.62
C LEU A 208 -7.75 -14.31 -0.73
N ALA A 209 -7.12 -14.95 -1.72
CA ALA A 209 -7.74 -15.22 -3.02
C ALA A 209 -9.01 -16.06 -2.91
N ARG A 210 -9.04 -17.06 -2.02
CA ARG A 210 -10.26 -17.85 -1.76
C ARG A 210 -11.38 -16.99 -1.20
N LYS A 211 -11.08 -16.13 -0.21
CA LYS A 211 -12.06 -15.20 0.37
C LYS A 211 -12.58 -14.19 -0.65
N LEU A 212 -11.69 -13.65 -1.49
CA LEU A 212 -12.03 -12.76 -2.61
C LEU A 212 -12.71 -13.47 -3.79
N LYS A 213 -12.91 -14.79 -3.71
CA LYS A 213 -13.44 -15.63 -4.81
C LYS A 213 -12.65 -15.42 -6.12
N HIS A 214 -11.35 -15.14 -6.00
CA HIS A 214 -10.45 -14.86 -7.10
C HIS A 214 -9.63 -16.10 -7.44
N ARG A 215 -9.70 -16.53 -8.71
CA ARG A 215 -8.93 -17.67 -9.18
C ARG A 215 -7.52 -17.23 -9.57
N ILE A 216 -6.52 -17.61 -8.77
CA ILE A 216 -5.14 -17.41 -9.17
C ILE A 216 -4.72 -18.47 -10.19
N ARG A 217 -4.05 -18.03 -11.25
CA ARG A 217 -3.49 -18.88 -12.31
C ARG A 217 -2.02 -18.52 -12.51
N TYR A 218 -1.14 -19.12 -11.72
CA TYR A 218 0.30 -19.09 -11.99
C TYR A 218 0.72 -20.43 -12.58
N THR A 219 1.59 -20.36 -13.56
CA THR A 219 2.28 -21.49 -14.15
C THR A 219 3.77 -21.31 -13.91
N ASP A 220 4.39 -22.38 -13.43
CA ASP A 220 5.81 -22.70 -13.53
C ASP A 220 6.86 -21.82 -12.84
N GLU A 221 8.09 -22.30 -12.94
CA GLU A 221 9.35 -21.68 -12.52
C GLU A 221 9.49 -20.23 -12.98
N GLU A 222 8.87 -19.86 -14.11
CA GLU A 222 8.93 -18.49 -14.62
C GLU A 222 8.24 -17.50 -13.68
N TRP A 223 7.08 -17.86 -13.13
CA TRP A 223 6.42 -17.03 -12.12
C TRP A 223 7.26 -16.96 -10.84
N GLN A 224 7.86 -18.07 -10.40
CA GLN A 224 8.75 -18.04 -9.23
C GLN A 224 9.95 -17.11 -9.43
N ARG A 225 10.59 -17.12 -10.62
CA ARG A 225 11.67 -16.17 -10.96
C ARG A 225 11.19 -14.72 -10.92
N LYS A 226 10.03 -14.43 -11.55
CA LYS A 226 9.43 -13.08 -11.57
C LYS A 226 9.05 -12.61 -10.16
N ARG A 227 8.51 -13.50 -9.34
CA ARG A 227 8.15 -13.25 -7.95
C ARG A 227 9.38 -12.97 -7.09
N THR A 228 10.44 -13.74 -7.21
CA THR A 228 11.73 -13.47 -6.55
C THR A 228 12.27 -12.10 -6.96
N ARG A 229 12.22 -11.76 -8.26
CA ARG A 229 12.63 -10.44 -8.74
C ARG A 229 11.75 -9.32 -8.17
N LEU A 230 10.42 -9.49 -8.17
CA LEU A 230 9.50 -8.51 -7.60
C LEU A 230 9.81 -8.25 -6.12
N ARG A 231 9.98 -9.33 -5.35
CA ARG A 231 10.32 -9.27 -3.92
C ARG A 231 11.63 -8.51 -3.67
N GLY A 232 12.66 -8.75 -4.48
CA GLY A 232 13.93 -8.02 -4.39
C GLY A 232 13.85 -6.53 -4.74
N VAL A 233 12.80 -6.10 -5.45
CA VAL A 233 12.56 -4.68 -5.77
C VAL A 233 11.72 -4.00 -4.70
N VAL A 234 10.68 -4.67 -4.19
CA VAL A 234 9.67 -4.03 -3.30
C VAL A 234 9.93 -4.23 -1.82
N LEU A 235 10.76 -5.18 -1.41
CA LEU A 235 11.11 -5.39 0.00
C LEU A 235 12.50 -4.82 0.29
N PRO A 236 12.71 -4.22 1.48
CA PRO A 236 14.03 -3.82 1.90
C PRO A 236 14.95 -5.05 2.02
N PRO A 237 16.27 -4.88 1.83
CA PRO A 237 17.22 -5.95 2.05
C PRO A 237 17.04 -6.55 3.44
N VAL A 238 17.23 -7.86 3.55
CA VAL A 238 17.29 -8.53 4.86
C VAL A 238 18.66 -8.19 5.43
N ASP A 239 18.69 -7.41 6.51
CA ASP A 239 19.91 -7.29 7.32
C ASP A 239 20.21 -8.69 7.87
N LEU A 240 21.30 -9.30 7.39
CA LEU A 240 21.85 -10.57 7.87
C LEU A 240 22.75 -10.34 9.08
#